data_AF-A0A7S3U1G1-F1
#
_entry.id   AF-A0A7S3U1G1-F1
#
_cell.length_a   1.000
_cell.length_b   1.000
_cell.length_c   1.000
_cell.angle_alpha   90.00
_cell.angle_beta   90.00
_cell.angle_gamma   90.00
#
_symmetry.space_group_name_H-M   'P 1'
#
loop_
_entity.id
_entity.type
_entity.pdbx_description
1 polymer ?
#
loop_
_entity_poly.entity_id
_entity_poly.type
_entity_poly.pdbx_seq_one_letter_code
_entity_poly.pdbx_strand_id
1 'polypeptide(L)'
;MPQALSRARATRMHERGPDGQWWGLAGGRAGGCRTAQGNVGFYDLVSPQWATTHEECRTLCSEKMHCLAFEFASFPSGYTRCELHRIAPTHSFPVDGYLCWLKIPPISPPPPPPPPPP
;
A
#
# COMPACT_ATOMS: atom_id res chain seq x y z
N MET A 1 23.84 -28.01 -26.74
CA MET A 1 24.54 -27.00 -25.91
C MET A 1 23.53 -25.94 -25.48
N PRO A 2 23.58 -25.44 -24.23
CA PRO A 2 22.40 -25.32 -23.38
C PRO A 2 21.88 -23.90 -23.12
N GLN A 3 20.59 -23.85 -22.77
CA GLN A 3 19.92 -22.98 -21.78
C GLN A 3 20.01 -21.44 -21.94
N ALA A 4 18.85 -20.82 -22.15
CA ALA A 4 18.49 -19.61 -21.43
C ALA A 4 17.11 -19.82 -20.79
N LEU A 5 17.13 -20.32 -19.55
CA LEU A 5 16.00 -20.25 -18.63
C LEU A 5 15.57 -18.78 -18.52
N SER A 6 14.40 -18.44 -19.07
CA SER A 6 13.74 -17.19 -18.77
C SER A 6 13.39 -17.20 -17.29
N ARG A 7 14.19 -16.48 -16.49
CA ARG A 7 13.86 -16.16 -15.10
C ARG A 7 12.59 -15.32 -15.14
N ALA A 8 11.44 -15.94 -14.89
CA ALA A 8 10.27 -15.22 -14.45
C ALA A 8 10.67 -14.44 -13.20
N ARG A 9 10.97 -13.15 -13.36
CA ARG A 9 11.14 -12.23 -12.24
C ARG A 9 9.84 -12.28 -11.47
N ALA A 10 9.90 -12.70 -10.21
CA ALA A 10 8.80 -12.60 -9.26
C ALA A 10 8.14 -11.23 -9.46
N THR A 11 6.89 -11.24 -9.89
CA THR A 11 6.10 -10.05 -10.20
C THR A 11 6.08 -9.20 -8.95
N ARG A 12 6.91 -8.14 -8.91
CA ARG A 12 6.85 -7.16 -7.83
C ARG A 12 5.50 -6.47 -7.99
N MET A 13 4.54 -6.82 -7.13
CA MET A 13 3.24 -6.16 -6.95
C MET A 13 3.43 -4.74 -6.41
N HIS A 14 4.28 -3.95 -7.06
CA HIS A 14 4.65 -2.61 -6.66
C HIS A 14 4.39 -1.65 -7.81
N GLU A 15 3.72 -0.55 -7.49
CA GLU A 15 3.38 0.50 -8.44
C GLU A 15 4.02 1.82 -7.99
N ARG A 16 4.45 2.63 -8.96
CA ARG A 16 4.94 3.99 -8.67
C ARG A 16 3.81 4.98 -8.91
N GLY A 17 3.50 5.78 -7.91
CA GLY A 17 2.53 6.87 -7.99
C GLY A 17 3.06 8.07 -8.79
N PRO A 18 2.16 9.02 -9.16
CA PRO A 18 2.52 10.21 -9.93
C PRO A 18 3.50 11.15 -9.18
N ASP A 19 3.48 11.11 -7.86
CA ASP A 19 4.38 11.80 -6.94
C ASP A 19 5.73 11.07 -6.75
N GLY A 20 5.94 9.95 -7.45
CA GLY A 20 7.14 9.12 -7.31
C GLY A 20 7.12 8.17 -6.10
N GLN A 21 6.08 8.21 -5.27
CA GLN A 21 5.91 7.32 -4.13
C GLN A 21 5.69 5.88 -4.59
N TRP A 22 6.39 4.93 -3.97
CA TRP A 22 6.19 3.51 -4.23
C TRP A 22 5.05 2.95 -3.38
N TRP A 23 4.27 2.06 -3.98
CA TRP A 23 3.11 1.42 -3.35
C TRP A 23 3.19 -0.08 -3.53
N GLY A 24 2.65 -0.86 -2.59
CA GLY A 24 2.54 -2.32 -2.73
C GLY A 24 1.32 -2.91 -2.04
N LEU A 25 0.77 -3.99 -2.58
CA LEU A 25 -0.34 -4.70 -1.94
C LEU A 25 0.08 -5.29 -0.59
N ALA A 26 -0.72 -5.05 0.45
CA ALA A 26 -0.47 -5.65 1.76
C ALA A 26 -0.53 -7.19 1.68
N GLY A 27 0.52 -7.87 2.13
CA GLY A 27 0.63 -9.32 1.99
C GLY A 27 0.65 -9.83 0.54
N GLY A 28 0.88 -8.96 -0.45
CA GLY A 28 1.00 -9.33 -1.86
C GLY A 28 -0.29 -9.79 -2.53
N ARG A 29 -1.46 -9.47 -1.98
CA ARG A 29 -2.77 -9.86 -2.53
C ARG A 29 -3.85 -8.79 -2.31
N ALA A 30 -4.87 -8.82 -3.16
CA ALA A 30 -6.09 -8.03 -2.99
C ALA A 30 -6.85 -8.43 -1.71
N GLY A 31 -7.65 -7.49 -1.21
CA GLY A 31 -8.40 -7.60 0.04
C GLY A 31 -8.34 -6.32 0.87
N GLY A 32 -9.07 -6.32 1.97
CA GLY A 32 -9.11 -5.19 2.91
C GLY A 32 -7.92 -5.20 3.87
N CYS A 33 -7.46 -4.02 4.29
CA CYS A 33 -6.35 -3.80 5.17
C CYS A 33 -6.58 -4.40 6.56
N ARG A 34 -5.57 -5.12 7.06
CA ARG A 34 -5.52 -5.63 8.43
C ARG A 34 -4.17 -5.36 9.08
N THR A 35 -4.23 -4.95 10.34
CA THR A 35 -3.06 -4.81 11.22
C THR A 35 -2.51 -6.18 11.63
N ALA A 36 -1.37 -6.21 12.33
CA ALA A 36 -0.81 -7.44 12.90
C ALA A 36 -1.78 -8.15 13.86
N GLN A 37 -2.66 -7.42 14.53
CA GLN A 37 -3.68 -7.97 15.43
C GLN A 37 -4.93 -8.46 14.69
N GLY A 38 -4.97 -8.36 13.35
CA GLY A 38 -6.10 -8.82 12.53
C GLY A 38 -7.31 -7.89 12.53
N ASN A 39 -7.21 -6.68 13.09
CA ASN A 39 -8.26 -5.66 13.02
C ASN A 39 -7.99 -4.64 11.89
N VAL A 40 -8.94 -3.75 11.63
CA VAL A 40 -8.85 -2.69 10.59
C VAL A 40 -7.86 -1.57 10.93
N GLY A 41 -7.39 -1.50 12.18
CA GLY A 41 -6.53 -0.42 12.67
C GLY A 41 -7.26 0.92 12.78
N PHE A 42 -6.49 2.01 12.67
CA PHE A 42 -7.00 3.38 12.70
C PHE A 42 -6.85 4.00 11.32
N TYR A 43 -7.96 4.54 10.80
CA TYR A 43 -8.03 5.16 9.48
C TYR A 43 -8.98 6.36 9.48
N ASP A 44 -8.75 7.25 8.53
CA ASP A 44 -9.69 8.30 8.17
C ASP A 44 -10.53 7.83 6.98
N LEU A 45 -11.85 7.88 7.11
CA LEU A 45 -12.76 7.64 6.00
C LEU A 45 -12.87 8.91 5.16
N VAL A 46 -12.49 8.84 3.88
CA VAL A 46 -12.61 9.96 2.94
C VAL A 46 -14.04 10.02 2.42
N SER A 47 -14.63 11.23 2.40
CA SER A 47 -15.98 11.36 1.87
C SER A 47 -15.97 11.21 0.33
N PRO A 48 -17.02 10.64 -0.28
CA PRO A 48 -17.04 10.34 -1.72
C PRO A 48 -16.87 11.57 -2.62
N GLN A 49 -17.09 12.78 -2.09
CA GLN A 49 -16.85 14.04 -2.82
C GLN A 49 -15.37 14.30 -3.11
N TRP A 50 -14.45 13.64 -2.40
CA TRP A 50 -12.99 13.88 -2.50
C TRP A 50 -12.23 12.73 -3.15
N ALA A 51 -12.74 11.51 -3.07
CA ALA A 51 -12.16 10.35 -3.73
C ALA A 51 -13.24 9.33 -4.06
N THR A 52 -13.38 9.05 -5.36
CA THR A 52 -14.26 8.02 -5.91
C THR A 52 -13.50 6.91 -6.61
N THR A 53 -12.21 7.14 -6.93
CA THR A 53 -11.33 6.21 -7.62
C THR A 53 -10.15 5.76 -6.75
N HIS A 54 -9.51 4.68 -7.17
CA HIS A 54 -8.31 4.12 -6.57
C HIS A 54 -7.14 5.12 -6.61
N GLU A 55 -6.95 5.80 -7.74
CA GLU A 55 -5.90 6.77 -7.98
C GLU A 55 -6.06 8.03 -7.12
N GLU A 56 -7.30 8.50 -6.93
CA GLU A 56 -7.60 9.63 -6.03
C GLU A 56 -7.28 9.26 -4.57
N CYS A 57 -7.70 8.07 -4.13
CA CYS A 57 -7.42 7.59 -2.78
C CYS A 57 -5.91 7.47 -2.51
N ARG A 58 -5.16 6.95 -3.49
CA ARG A 58 -3.69 6.89 -3.47
C ARG A 58 -3.08 8.28 -3.33
N THR A 59 -3.51 9.22 -4.16
CA THR A 59 -2.97 10.60 -4.19
C THR A 59 -3.20 11.29 -2.84
N LEU A 60 -4.40 11.20 -2.27
CA LEU A 60 -4.70 11.77 -0.96
C LEU A 60 -3.84 11.16 0.17
N CYS A 61 -3.58 9.85 0.13
CA CYS A 61 -2.67 9.21 1.07
C CYS A 61 -1.22 9.66 0.88
N SER A 62 -0.83 9.91 -0.37
CA SER A 62 0.53 10.31 -0.71
C SER A 62 0.86 11.69 -0.13
N GLU A 63 -0.09 12.63 -0.20
CA GLU A 63 0.01 14.00 0.33
C GLU A 63 0.02 14.07 1.87
N LYS A 64 -0.61 13.10 2.55
CA LYS A 64 -0.67 13.07 4.01
C LYS A 64 0.52 12.33 4.61
N MET A 65 1.34 13.04 5.40
CA MET A 65 2.51 12.44 6.06
C MET A 65 2.16 11.31 7.04
N HIS A 66 0.98 11.35 7.67
CA HIS A 66 0.52 10.32 8.60
C HIS A 66 -0.18 9.13 7.92
N CYS A 67 -0.39 9.17 6.61
CA CYS A 67 -0.99 8.05 5.89
C CYS A 67 0.09 7.04 5.52
N LEU A 68 -0.04 5.83 6.04
CA LEU A 68 0.90 4.72 5.87
C LEU A 68 0.39 3.68 4.85
N ALA A 69 -0.91 3.68 4.59
CA ALA A 69 -1.55 2.83 3.58
C ALA A 69 -2.92 3.42 3.23
N PHE A 70 -3.48 3.00 2.10
CA PHE A 70 -4.88 3.27 1.79
C PHE A 70 -5.62 1.97 1.45
N GLU A 71 -6.90 1.94 1.77
CA GLU A 71 -7.84 0.91 1.32
C GLU A 71 -8.82 1.55 0.33
N PHE A 72 -8.93 0.99 -0.86
CA PHE A 72 -9.98 1.36 -1.80
C PHE A 72 -10.93 0.18 -1.98
N ALA A 73 -12.23 0.44 -1.84
CA ALA A 73 -13.28 -0.54 -2.12
C ALA A 73 -14.22 -0.03 -3.20
N SER A 74 -14.55 -0.89 -4.16
CA SER A 74 -15.56 -0.64 -5.18
C SER A 74 -16.61 -1.75 -5.16
N PHE A 75 -17.87 -1.36 -5.06
CA PHE A 75 -18.99 -2.27 -4.90
C PHE A 75 -19.82 -2.37 -6.19
N PRO A 76 -20.50 -3.50 -6.46
CA PRO A 76 -21.35 -3.66 -7.63
C PRO A 76 -22.48 -2.63 -7.76
N SER A 77 -22.88 -1.98 -6.65
CA SER A 77 -23.85 -0.89 -6.63
C SER A 77 -23.32 0.42 -7.22
N GLY A 78 -22.03 0.49 -7.55
CA GLY A 78 -21.34 1.73 -7.95
C GLY A 78 -20.88 2.59 -6.77
N TYR A 79 -21.20 2.20 -5.53
CA TYR A 79 -20.62 2.84 -4.34
C TYR A 79 -19.12 2.54 -4.26
N THR A 80 -18.34 3.51 -3.79
CA THR A 80 -16.91 3.35 -3.51
C THR A 80 -16.57 3.87 -2.13
N ARG A 81 -15.46 3.37 -1.57
CA ARG A 81 -14.97 3.74 -0.24
C ARG A 81 -13.46 3.92 -0.31
N CYS A 82 -12.97 4.99 0.31
CA CYS A 82 -11.55 5.26 0.46
C CYS A 82 -11.21 5.45 1.94
N GLU A 83 -10.29 4.64 2.46
CA GLU A 83 -9.76 4.75 3.81
C GLU A 83 -8.28 5.10 3.77
N LEU A 84 -7.86 6.06 4.60
CA LEU A 84 -6.46 6.46 4.76
C LEU A 84 -5.96 5.94 6.11
N HIS A 85 -5.16 4.89 6.11
CA HIS A 85 -4.69 4.23 7.32
C HIS A 85 -3.52 4.98 7.96
N ARG A 86 -3.62 5.20 9.27
CA ARG A 86 -2.55 5.78 10.11
C ARG A 86 -1.72 4.73 10.84
N ILE A 87 -2.21 3.49 10.87
CA ILE A 87 -1.48 2.32 11.36
C ILE A 87 -1.16 1.46 10.15
N ALA A 88 0.11 1.10 9.97
CA ALA A 88 0.55 0.28 8.85
C ALA A 88 -0.14 -1.11 8.89
N PRO A 89 -0.93 -1.46 7.86
CA PRO A 89 -1.41 -2.83 7.69
C PRO A 89 -0.25 -3.78 7.43
N THR A 90 -0.39 -5.03 7.87
CA THR A 90 0.61 -6.09 7.63
C THR A 90 0.17 -7.06 6.56
N HIS A 91 -1.15 -7.19 6.34
CA HIS A 91 -1.72 -8.13 5.39
C HIS A 91 -3.11 -7.66 4.92
N SER A 92 -3.58 -8.28 3.85
CA SER A 92 -4.95 -8.13 3.35
C SER A 92 -5.83 -9.29 3.84
N PHE A 93 -7.03 -8.98 4.31
CA PHE A 93 -8.12 -9.93 4.48
C PHE A 93 -8.85 -10.10 3.14
N PRO A 94 -8.98 -11.33 2.61
CA PRO A 94 -9.47 -11.55 1.26
C PRO A 94 -10.97 -11.23 1.13
N VAL A 95 -11.26 -10.12 0.46
CA VAL A 95 -12.63 -9.67 0.14
C VAL A 95 -12.60 -9.07 -1.25
N ASP A 96 -13.54 -9.49 -2.08
CA ASP A 96 -13.64 -9.01 -3.46
C ASP A 96 -14.03 -7.54 -3.51
N GLY A 97 -13.42 -6.81 -4.45
CA GLY A 97 -13.64 -5.37 -4.61
C GLY A 97 -12.81 -4.49 -3.68
N TYR A 98 -12.01 -5.06 -2.77
CA TYR A 98 -11.15 -4.32 -1.84
C TYR A 98 -9.67 -4.42 -2.23
N LEU A 99 -8.96 -3.30 -2.09
CA LEU A 99 -7.54 -3.19 -2.38
C LEU A 99 -6.82 -2.43 -1.26
N CYS A 100 -6.01 -3.15 -0.47
CA CYS A 100 -5.12 -2.57 0.53
C CYS A 100 -3.72 -2.32 -0.04
N TRP A 101 -3.30 -1.05 -0.06
CA TRP A 101 -2.00 -0.62 -0.60
C TRP A 101 -1.17 0.12 0.44
N LEU A 102 0.03 -0.40 0.70
CA LEU A 102 1.02 0.14 1.60
C LEU A 102 1.83 1.25 0.91
N LYS A 103 2.06 2.35 1.62
CA LYS A 103 3.02 3.39 1.25
C LYS A 103 4.42 2.89 1.58
N ILE A 104 5.23 2.61 0.58
CA ILE A 104 6.58 2.07 0.77
C ILE A 104 7.54 3.23 1.02
N PRO A 105 8.07 3.41 2.24
CA PRO A 105 9.03 4.49 2.48
C PRO A 105 10.24 4.31 1.56
N PRO A 106 10.87 5.41 1.10
CA PRO A 106 12.13 5.31 0.38
C PRO A 106 13.11 4.51 1.24
N ILE A 107 13.88 3.61 0.60
CA ILE A 107 14.91 2.84 1.29
C ILE A 107 15.90 3.86 1.84
N SER A 108 15.86 4.15 3.15
CA SER A 108 16.91 4.95 3.77
C SER A 108 18.22 4.16 3.65
N PRO A 109 19.34 4.76 3.23
CA PRO A 109 20.62 4.08 3.30
C PRO A 109 20.85 3.60 4.73
N PRO A 110 21.50 2.44 4.94
CA PRO A 110 21.85 2.02 6.29
C PRO A 110 22.63 3.15 6.98
N PRO A 111 22.44 3.36 8.30
CA PRO A 111 23.25 4.34 9.01
C PRO A 111 24.73 3.99 8.81
N PRO A 112 25.62 5.00 8.70
CA PRO A 112 27.05 4.73 8.62
C PRO A 112 27.49 3.89 9.82
N PRO A 113 28.50 3.02 9.66
CA PRO A 113 29.03 2.25 10.78
C PRO A 113 29.47 3.21 11.90
N PRO A 114 29.36 2.81 13.18
CA PRO A 114 29.86 3.62 14.28
C PRO A 114 31.36 3.91 14.09
N PRO A 115 31.87 5.07 14.54
CA PRO A 115 33.30 5.34 14.50
C PRO A 115 34.07 4.29 15.31
N PRO A 116 35.30 3.95 14.93
CA PRO A 116 36.13 3.03 15.72
C PRO A 116 36.34 3.60 17.14
N PRO A 117 36.44 2.73 18.16
CA PRO A 117 36.77 3.16 19.53
C PRO A 117 38.16 3.82 19.58
N PRO A 118 38.41 4.72 20.56
CA PRO A 118 39.69 5.42 20.73
C PRO A 118 40.84 4.49 21.15
#